data_AF-A0A0B3AW95-F1
#
_entry.id   AF-A0A0B3AW95-F1
#
_cell.length_a   1.000
_cell.length_b   1.000
_cell.length_c   1.000
_cell.angle_alpha   90.00
_cell.angle_beta   90.00
_cell.angle_gamma   90.00
#
_symmetry.space_group_name_H-M   'P 1'
#
loop_
_entity.id
_entity.type
_entity.pdbx_description
1 polymer ?
#
loop_
_entity_poly.entity_id
_entity_poly.type
_entity_poly.pdbx_seq_one_letter_code
_entity_poly.pdbx_strand_id
1 'polypeptide(L)'
;MSFLWVHLFWALRFSGETFALVFYSLAAYFFWKGYVKKESKWYMIFSGLLIGYGIFLYESVGAIFVFLAVFLFCTERWKFLKNKQFWWGILGLAIALSFVFGHYYDLYGQIYPRVYHIIDGSLLQGQELDAKLEGKGILPVFFTTFIFFKNMLDYLHWVILIAFLIGLVYYLNLIVGFDLVWKNKDEKLKKDFYILWWGVSILLFFGAYLAVTEAYYEQRYIMPAYPILFLIAAQGVVYIADFLEKQKKYLGTAAIIIIVLLSAYSQISWAAPLIENKAYSFSQERPAGEWLKEHTKEGDILLACSQVVPFVYYSEREAITFRYNTSEVDEQIKNWTVPYLILDGYIQDCNVNYAAERAANLTPVQVYYEGEYPVVIIYETKGYF
;
A
#
# COMPACT_ATOMS: atom_id res chain seq x y z
N MET A 1 7.46 1.78 16.45
CA MET A 1 7.43 1.95 14.98
C MET A 1 8.81 1.92 14.35
N SER A 2 9.83 2.57 14.91
CA SER A 2 11.17 2.62 14.27
C SER A 2 11.82 1.26 14.01
N PHE A 3 11.46 0.24 14.78
CA PHE A 3 11.93 -1.14 14.62
C PHE A 3 10.86 -2.07 14.01
N LEU A 4 9.71 -1.56 13.53
CA LEU A 4 8.67 -2.39 12.90
C LEU A 4 9.23 -3.05 11.65
N TRP A 5 9.16 -4.38 11.57
CA TRP A 5 9.76 -5.15 10.47
C TRP A 5 9.21 -4.75 9.11
N VAL A 6 7.90 -4.47 9.02
CA VAL A 6 7.26 -3.99 7.79
C VAL A 6 7.88 -2.66 7.36
N HIS A 7 8.06 -1.73 8.29
CA HIS A 7 8.71 -0.45 7.96
C HIS A 7 10.19 -0.66 7.59
N LEU A 8 10.93 -1.48 8.31
CA LEU A 8 12.34 -1.78 8.00
C LEU A 8 12.52 -2.40 6.62
N PHE A 9 11.69 -3.39 6.28
CA PHE A 9 11.75 -4.10 5.01
C PHE A 9 11.38 -3.23 3.81
N TRP A 10 10.46 -2.28 4.00
CA TRP A 10 10.00 -1.38 2.94
C TRP A 10 10.72 -0.01 2.94
N ALA A 11 11.54 0.31 3.93
CA ALA A 11 12.20 1.63 4.07
C ALA A 11 13.12 1.99 2.90
N LEU A 12 13.75 1.00 2.28
CA LEU A 12 14.63 1.21 1.12
C LEU A 12 13.90 1.12 -0.22
N ARG A 13 12.58 0.90 -0.21
CA ARG A 13 11.75 0.75 -1.40
C ARG A 13 10.95 2.01 -1.60
N PHE A 14 10.92 2.50 -2.84
CA PHE A 14 9.99 3.55 -3.22
C PHE A 14 8.59 2.94 -3.32
N SER A 15 7.85 2.91 -2.20
CA SER A 15 6.54 2.26 -2.11
C SER A 15 5.43 3.28 -1.86
N GLY A 16 4.31 3.12 -2.57
CA GLY A 16 3.12 3.94 -2.40
C GLY A 16 2.59 3.94 -0.96
N GLU A 17 2.74 2.82 -0.26
CA GLU A 17 2.28 2.63 1.11
C GLU A 17 3.03 3.50 2.12
N THR A 18 4.31 3.79 1.87
CA THR A 18 5.10 4.69 2.72
C THR A 18 4.61 6.14 2.59
N PHE A 19 4.28 6.57 1.37
CA PHE A 19 3.59 7.84 1.15
C PHE A 19 2.22 7.84 1.83
N ALA A 20 1.47 6.75 1.70
CA ALA A 20 0.15 6.63 2.31
C ALA A 20 0.21 6.81 3.82
N LEU A 21 1.18 6.21 4.50
CA LEU A 21 1.41 6.40 5.93
C LEU A 21 1.53 7.88 6.29
N VAL A 22 2.35 8.64 5.56
CA VAL A 22 2.60 10.07 5.83
C VAL A 22 1.36 10.92 5.53
N PHE A 23 0.83 10.84 4.31
CA PHE A 23 -0.28 11.68 3.86
C PHE A 23 -1.55 11.39 4.64
N TYR A 24 -1.88 10.12 4.86
CA TYR A 24 -3.05 9.74 5.66
C TYR A 24 -2.91 10.25 7.09
N SER A 25 -1.76 10.02 7.74
CA SER A 25 -1.57 10.39 9.15
C SER A 25 -1.63 11.90 9.37
N LEU A 26 -0.99 12.68 8.49
CA LEU A 26 -1.03 14.13 8.56
C LEU A 26 -2.42 14.66 8.22
N ALA A 27 -3.10 14.10 7.22
CA ALA A 27 -4.46 14.49 6.89
C ALA A 27 -5.42 14.24 8.05
N ALA A 28 -5.35 13.07 8.69
CA ALA A 28 -6.12 12.74 9.88
C ALA A 28 -5.78 13.67 11.05
N TYR A 29 -4.49 13.88 11.34
CA TYR A 29 -4.06 14.80 12.40
C TYR A 29 -4.59 16.22 12.20
N PHE A 30 -4.43 16.78 10.99
CA PHE A 30 -4.92 18.13 10.67
C PHE A 30 -6.45 18.20 10.63
N PHE A 31 -7.12 17.13 10.22
CA PHE A 31 -8.58 17.04 10.36
C PHE A 31 -8.99 17.16 11.83
N TRP A 32 -8.35 16.42 12.75
CA TRP A 32 -8.65 16.52 14.18
C TRP A 32 -8.44 17.95 14.71
N LYS A 33 -7.32 18.58 14.34
CA LYS A 33 -6.98 19.96 14.72
C LYS A 33 -7.96 21.00 14.15
N GLY A 34 -8.33 20.89 12.89
CA GLY A 34 -9.17 21.85 12.17
C GLY A 34 -10.66 21.65 12.40
N TYR A 35 -11.13 20.40 12.36
CA TYR A 35 -12.55 20.07 12.44
C TYR A 35 -13.04 19.96 13.87
N VAL A 36 -12.38 19.10 14.66
CA VAL A 36 -12.83 18.76 16.02
C VAL A 36 -12.44 19.85 17.00
N LYS A 37 -11.16 20.24 17.02
CA LYS A 37 -10.67 21.30 17.93
C LYS A 37 -10.95 22.72 17.45
N LYS A 38 -11.34 22.90 16.18
CA LYS A 38 -11.64 24.21 15.57
C LYS A 38 -10.49 25.23 15.70
N GLU A 39 -9.24 24.76 15.75
CA GLU A 39 -8.08 25.65 16.00
C GLU A 39 -7.85 26.65 14.84
N SER A 40 -7.99 26.21 13.59
CA SER A 40 -7.82 27.07 12.41
C SER A 40 -8.41 26.43 11.14
N LYS A 41 -8.92 27.27 10.23
CA LYS A 41 -9.36 26.83 8.88
C LYS A 41 -8.21 26.26 8.04
N TRP A 42 -6.98 26.71 8.29
CA TRP A 42 -5.80 26.26 7.54
C TRP A 42 -5.52 24.78 7.76
N TYR A 43 -5.78 24.26 8.96
CA TYR A 43 -5.67 22.83 9.22
C TYR A 43 -6.67 22.02 8.38
N MET A 44 -7.89 22.52 8.16
CA MET A 44 -8.83 21.85 7.25
C MET A 44 -8.38 21.90 5.81
N ILE A 45 -7.90 23.06 5.34
CA ILE A 45 -7.35 23.20 3.98
C ILE A 45 -6.18 22.24 3.77
N PHE A 46 -5.22 22.19 4.72
CA PHE A 46 -4.09 21.26 4.64
C PHE A 46 -4.52 19.80 4.70
N SER A 47 -5.49 19.45 5.52
CA SER A 47 -6.06 18.10 5.52
C SER A 47 -6.60 17.74 4.13
N GLY A 48 -7.40 18.61 3.51
CA GLY A 48 -7.90 18.40 2.15
C GLY A 48 -6.80 18.28 1.09
N LEU A 49 -5.80 19.18 1.13
CA LEU A 49 -4.67 19.17 0.21
C LEU A 49 -3.86 17.86 0.31
N LEU A 50 -3.58 17.40 1.54
CA LEU A 50 -2.85 16.15 1.78
C LEU A 50 -3.63 14.93 1.32
N ILE A 51 -4.96 14.93 1.44
CA ILE A 51 -5.80 13.86 0.89
C ILE A 51 -5.71 13.85 -0.64
N GLY A 52 -5.94 14.99 -1.29
CA GLY A 52 -5.93 15.05 -2.76
C GLY A 52 -4.57 14.71 -3.37
N TYR A 53 -3.49 15.26 -2.80
CA TYR A 53 -2.13 14.95 -3.25
C TYR A 53 -1.70 13.54 -2.86
N GLY A 54 -2.13 13.04 -1.70
CA GLY A 54 -1.90 11.66 -1.30
C GLY A 54 -2.55 10.66 -2.26
N ILE A 55 -3.78 10.91 -2.71
CA ILE A 55 -4.47 10.08 -3.72
C ILE A 55 -3.72 10.08 -5.05
N PHE A 56 -3.15 11.22 -5.45
CA PHE A 56 -2.33 11.31 -6.65
C PHE A 56 -1.10 10.40 -6.59
N LEU A 57 -0.37 10.44 -5.49
CA LEU A 57 0.82 9.61 -5.31
C LEU A 57 0.46 8.14 -5.10
N TYR A 58 -0.62 7.87 -4.38
CA TYR A 58 -1.10 6.53 -4.09
C TYR A 58 -2.59 6.53 -3.77
N GLU A 59 -3.38 6.00 -4.70
CA GLU A 59 -4.85 6.06 -4.64
C GLU A 59 -5.44 5.51 -3.34
N SER A 60 -4.79 4.55 -2.69
CA SER A 60 -5.29 3.96 -1.45
C SER A 60 -5.31 4.91 -0.26
N VAL A 61 -4.68 6.10 -0.35
CA VAL A 61 -4.93 7.20 0.60
C VAL A 61 -6.41 7.56 0.66
N GLY A 62 -7.16 7.33 -0.42
CA GLY A 62 -8.62 7.49 -0.48
C GLY A 62 -9.39 6.68 0.57
N ALA A 63 -8.80 5.66 1.18
CA ALA A 63 -9.37 4.96 2.34
C ALA A 63 -9.73 5.91 3.50
N ILE A 64 -9.09 7.09 3.57
CA ILE A 64 -9.38 8.13 4.54
C ILE A 64 -10.82 8.67 4.42
N PHE A 65 -11.45 8.58 3.25
CA PHE A 65 -12.84 8.99 3.09
C PHE A 65 -13.78 8.09 3.89
N VAL A 66 -13.56 6.77 3.89
CA VAL A 66 -14.37 5.84 4.70
C VAL A 66 -14.19 6.14 6.18
N PHE A 67 -12.94 6.36 6.60
CA PHE A 67 -12.62 6.77 7.95
C PHE A 67 -13.36 8.04 8.38
N LEU A 68 -13.20 9.13 7.63
CA LEU A 68 -13.79 10.43 7.95
C LEU A 68 -15.32 10.42 7.83
N ALA A 69 -15.87 9.74 6.83
CA ALA A 69 -17.32 9.65 6.61
C ALA A 69 -18.01 8.96 7.78
N VAL A 70 -17.52 7.80 8.22
CA VAL A 70 -18.09 7.09 9.37
C VAL A 70 -17.89 7.90 10.65
N PHE A 71 -16.73 8.53 10.85
CA PHE A 71 -16.50 9.39 12.01
C PHE A 71 -17.49 10.56 12.07
N LEU A 72 -17.67 11.29 10.96
CA LEU A 72 -18.59 12.41 10.85
C LEU A 72 -20.05 11.97 10.98
N PHE A 73 -20.42 10.83 10.41
CA PHE A 73 -21.79 10.32 10.50
C PHE A 73 -22.14 9.90 11.93
N CYS A 74 -21.23 9.18 12.61
CA CYS A 74 -21.43 8.76 13.99
C CYS A 74 -21.46 9.95 14.95
N THR A 75 -20.64 10.98 14.75
CA THR A 75 -20.56 12.13 15.68
C THR A 75 -21.57 13.24 15.35
N GLU A 76 -21.82 13.54 14.07
CA GLU A 76 -22.60 14.72 13.66
C GLU A 76 -23.74 14.40 12.68
N ARG A 77 -23.86 13.15 12.22
CA ARG A 77 -24.89 12.68 11.28
C ARG A 77 -24.85 13.48 9.98
N TRP A 78 -25.86 14.31 9.70
CA TRP A 78 -25.90 15.19 8.53
C TRP A 78 -25.51 16.64 8.85
N LYS A 79 -25.28 16.97 10.12
CA LYS A 79 -24.98 18.35 10.54
C LYS A 79 -23.60 18.82 10.05
N PHE A 80 -22.67 17.89 9.81
CA PHE A 80 -21.33 18.24 9.29
C PHE A 80 -21.39 18.93 7.92
N LEU A 81 -22.40 18.63 7.08
CA LEU A 81 -22.61 19.29 5.79
C LEU A 81 -22.92 20.80 5.92
N LYS A 82 -23.40 21.23 7.10
CA LYS A 82 -23.63 22.64 7.40
C LYS A 82 -22.42 23.31 8.05
N ASN A 83 -21.37 22.56 8.39
CA ASN A 83 -20.19 23.07 9.08
C ASN A 83 -19.23 23.74 8.09
N LYS A 84 -18.94 25.03 8.28
CA LYS A 84 -18.00 25.78 7.41
C LYS A 84 -16.58 25.18 7.40
N GLN A 85 -16.15 24.56 8.50
CA GLN A 85 -14.82 23.90 8.56
C GLN A 85 -14.74 22.70 7.62
N PHE A 86 -15.83 21.94 7.46
CA PHE A 86 -15.90 20.83 6.50
C PHE A 86 -15.61 21.33 5.07
N TRP A 87 -16.27 22.41 4.67
CA TRP A 87 -16.12 23.00 3.34
C TRP A 87 -14.74 23.59 3.08
N TRP A 88 -14.02 24.07 4.09
CA TRP A 88 -12.61 24.44 3.93
C TRP A 88 -11.73 23.23 3.60
N GLY A 89 -12.05 22.05 4.15
CA GLY A 89 -11.40 20.81 3.76
C GLY A 89 -11.73 20.39 2.33
N ILE A 90 -13.01 20.49 1.94
CA ILE A 90 -13.44 20.22 0.56
C ILE A 90 -12.75 21.18 -0.43
N LEU A 91 -12.58 22.45 -0.08
CA LEU A 91 -11.83 23.41 -0.91
C LEU A 91 -10.36 22.97 -1.09
N GLY A 92 -9.67 22.60 -0.01
CA GLY A 92 -8.31 22.08 -0.09
C GLY A 92 -8.20 20.83 -0.97
N LEU A 93 -9.15 19.91 -0.82
CA LEU A 93 -9.23 18.70 -1.64
C LEU A 93 -9.45 19.04 -3.13
N ALA A 94 -10.38 19.94 -3.43
CA ALA A 94 -10.70 20.34 -4.80
C ALA A 94 -9.50 21.00 -5.50
N ILE A 95 -8.74 21.84 -4.78
CA ILE A 95 -7.51 22.46 -5.31
C ILE A 95 -6.47 21.40 -5.67
N ALA A 96 -6.23 20.42 -4.78
CA ALA A 96 -5.27 19.36 -5.06
C ALA A 96 -5.73 18.48 -6.23
N LEU A 97 -7.00 18.04 -6.22
CA LEU A 97 -7.54 17.18 -7.28
C LEU A 97 -7.64 17.91 -8.63
N SER A 98 -7.86 19.23 -8.67
CA SER A 98 -7.87 19.96 -9.95
C SER A 98 -6.52 19.90 -10.67
N PHE A 99 -5.41 19.92 -9.91
CA PHE A 99 -4.08 19.76 -10.50
C PHE A 99 -3.89 18.35 -11.06
N VAL A 100 -4.32 17.34 -10.31
CA VAL A 100 -4.24 15.92 -10.70
C VAL A 100 -5.06 15.64 -11.94
N PHE A 101 -6.32 16.07 -11.95
CA PHE A 101 -7.23 15.86 -13.07
C PHE A 101 -6.83 16.66 -14.30
N GLY A 102 -6.27 17.86 -14.12
CA GLY A 102 -5.67 18.62 -15.23
C GLY A 102 -4.50 17.86 -15.85
N HIS A 103 -3.58 17.36 -15.03
CA HIS A 103 -2.44 16.57 -15.50
C HIS A 103 -2.87 15.30 -16.25
N TYR A 104 -3.84 14.55 -15.71
CA TYR A 104 -4.36 13.36 -16.39
C TYR A 104 -5.11 13.70 -17.68
N TYR A 105 -5.84 14.81 -17.70
CA TYR A 105 -6.52 15.26 -18.92
C TYR A 105 -5.51 15.62 -20.02
N ASP A 106 -4.41 16.29 -19.68
CA ASP A 106 -3.37 16.64 -20.65
C ASP A 106 -2.65 15.40 -21.20
N LEU A 107 -2.39 14.39 -20.37
CA LEU A 107 -1.69 13.17 -20.78
C LEU A 107 -2.58 12.17 -21.53
N TYR A 108 -3.82 12.00 -21.08
CA TYR A 108 -4.69 10.89 -21.50
C TYR A 108 -5.99 11.35 -22.15
N GLY A 109 -6.25 12.66 -22.23
CA GLY A 109 -7.54 13.21 -22.67
C GLY A 109 -8.70 12.95 -21.70
N GLN A 110 -8.41 12.44 -20.50
CA GLN A 110 -9.40 11.98 -19.53
C GLN A 110 -9.01 12.41 -18.12
N ILE A 111 -9.97 12.94 -17.35
CA ILE A 111 -9.72 13.45 -15.99
C ILE A 111 -9.31 12.36 -14.99
N TYR A 112 -9.71 11.11 -15.25
CA TYR A 112 -9.37 9.97 -14.40
C TYR A 112 -9.42 8.66 -15.21
N PRO A 113 -8.35 8.34 -15.96
CA PRO A 113 -8.35 7.26 -16.94
C PRO A 113 -8.81 5.92 -16.38
N ARG A 114 -8.42 5.61 -15.14
CA ARG A 114 -8.78 4.36 -14.47
C ARG A 114 -10.30 4.15 -14.34
N VAL A 115 -11.07 5.22 -14.09
CA VAL A 115 -12.54 5.12 -14.02
C VAL A 115 -13.14 4.93 -15.41
N TYR A 116 -12.60 5.60 -16.43
CA TYR A 116 -13.03 5.40 -17.80
C TYR A 116 -12.78 3.97 -18.27
N HIS A 117 -11.59 3.43 -17.99
CA HIS A 117 -11.26 2.04 -18.29
C HIS A 117 -12.10 1.00 -17.51
N ILE A 118 -12.60 1.36 -16.32
CA ILE A 118 -13.57 0.54 -15.57
C ILE A 118 -14.95 0.61 -16.23
N ILE A 119 -15.37 1.79 -16.69
CA ILE A 119 -16.69 2.03 -17.29
C ILE A 119 -16.77 1.48 -18.71
N ASP A 120 -15.70 1.56 -19.50
CA ASP A 120 -15.64 1.07 -20.88
C ASP A 120 -15.32 -0.42 -20.99
N GLY A 121 -15.02 -1.10 -19.87
CA GLY A 121 -14.71 -2.52 -19.83
C GLY A 121 -13.34 -2.91 -20.38
N SER A 122 -12.38 -1.98 -20.47
CA SER A 122 -11.02 -2.25 -20.94
C SER A 122 -10.04 -2.64 -19.82
N LEU A 123 -10.20 -2.11 -18.59
CA LEU A 123 -9.47 -2.59 -17.40
C LEU A 123 -10.13 -3.82 -16.78
N LEU A 124 -11.41 -4.02 -17.06
CA LEU A 124 -12.20 -5.14 -16.63
C LEU A 124 -12.72 -5.78 -17.91
N GLN A 125 -12.11 -6.85 -18.39
CA GLN A 125 -12.88 -7.82 -19.17
C GLN A 125 -14.14 -8.12 -18.34
N GLY A 126 -15.25 -7.48 -18.66
CA GLY A 126 -16.43 -7.34 -17.78
C GLY A 126 -17.10 -8.67 -17.45
N GLN A 127 -16.62 -9.77 -18.02
CA GLN A 127 -16.98 -11.13 -17.66
C GLN A 127 -16.26 -11.64 -16.42
N GLU A 128 -15.08 -11.13 -16.06
CA GLU A 128 -14.32 -11.69 -14.92
C GLU A 128 -14.82 -11.22 -13.56
N LEU A 129 -15.23 -9.95 -13.36
CA LEU A 129 -15.64 -9.51 -12.02
C LEU A 129 -17.03 -10.05 -11.66
N ASP A 130 -17.96 -10.06 -12.62
CA ASP A 130 -19.27 -10.69 -12.45
C ASP A 130 -19.13 -12.21 -12.30
N ALA A 131 -18.28 -12.91 -13.08
CA ALA A 131 -18.01 -14.33 -12.86
C ALA A 131 -17.20 -14.63 -11.58
N LYS A 132 -16.35 -13.71 -11.11
CA LYS A 132 -15.60 -13.83 -9.83
C LYS A 132 -16.48 -13.56 -8.61
N LEU A 133 -17.59 -12.82 -8.76
CA LEU A 133 -18.58 -12.58 -7.71
C LEU A 133 -19.75 -13.57 -7.78
N GLU A 134 -20.13 -14.03 -8.98
CA GLU A 134 -21.08 -15.11 -9.21
C GLU A 134 -20.53 -16.42 -8.64
N GLY A 135 -21.10 -16.85 -7.51
CA GLY A 135 -20.72 -18.10 -6.83
C GLY A 135 -19.92 -17.90 -5.54
N LYS A 136 -19.42 -16.68 -5.26
CA LYS A 136 -18.89 -16.38 -3.92
C LYS A 136 -20.03 -16.12 -2.96
N GLY A 137 -20.22 -17.05 -2.03
CA GLY A 137 -21.09 -16.80 -0.88
C GLY A 137 -20.64 -15.54 -0.13
N ILE A 138 -21.60 -14.84 0.49
CA ILE A 138 -21.36 -13.67 1.35
C ILE A 138 -20.34 -13.99 2.46
N LEU A 139 -20.29 -15.26 2.88
CA LEU A 139 -19.49 -15.73 4.00
C LEU A 139 -17.95 -15.66 3.74
N PRO A 140 -17.41 -16.18 2.62
CA PRO A 140 -16.02 -15.93 2.21
C PRO A 140 -15.62 -14.46 2.18
N VAL A 141 -16.44 -13.60 1.58
CA VAL A 141 -16.16 -12.15 1.48
C VAL A 141 -16.09 -11.51 2.87
N PHE A 142 -17.05 -11.88 3.73
CA PHE A 142 -17.06 -11.44 5.12
C PHE A 142 -15.77 -11.85 5.85
N PHE A 143 -15.38 -13.13 5.83
CA PHE A 143 -14.17 -13.58 6.52
C PHE A 143 -12.88 -12.96 5.97
N THR A 144 -12.77 -12.81 4.65
CA THR A 144 -11.61 -12.13 4.04
C THR A 144 -11.54 -10.66 4.43
N THR A 145 -12.68 -9.99 4.67
CA THR A 145 -12.71 -8.62 5.18
C THR A 145 -11.99 -8.48 6.54
N PHE A 146 -11.99 -9.53 7.36
CA PHE A 146 -11.31 -9.55 8.65
C PHE A 146 -9.90 -10.16 8.60
N ILE A 147 -9.32 -10.40 7.41
CA ILE A 147 -8.02 -11.07 7.26
C ILE A 147 -6.90 -10.38 8.04
N PHE A 148 -6.87 -9.04 8.05
CA PHE A 148 -5.85 -8.31 8.81
C PHE A 148 -6.04 -8.41 10.31
N PHE A 149 -7.26 -8.58 10.82
CA PHE A 149 -7.49 -8.85 12.25
C PHE A 149 -7.03 -10.26 12.61
N LYS A 150 -7.35 -11.24 11.76
CA LYS A 150 -6.94 -12.64 11.94
C LYS A 150 -5.41 -12.79 11.95
N ASN A 151 -4.73 -12.07 11.07
CA ASN A 151 -3.28 -12.14 10.88
C ASN A 151 -2.52 -11.02 11.62
N MET A 152 -3.08 -10.48 12.71
CA MET A 152 -2.42 -9.45 13.53
C MET A 152 -1.03 -9.86 14.01
N LEU A 153 -0.84 -11.16 14.25
CA LEU A 153 0.44 -11.71 14.66
C LEU A 153 1.53 -11.47 13.62
N ASP A 154 1.21 -11.55 12.33
CA ASP A 154 2.19 -11.48 11.24
C ASP A 154 2.91 -10.13 11.17
N TYR A 155 2.26 -9.05 11.63
CA TYR A 155 2.83 -7.70 11.56
C TYR A 155 3.12 -7.06 12.92
N LEU A 156 2.37 -7.38 13.99
CA LEU A 156 2.67 -6.88 15.34
C LEU A 156 3.67 -7.78 16.09
N HIS A 157 3.68 -9.08 15.81
CA HIS A 157 4.35 -10.10 16.62
C HIS A 157 3.85 -10.13 18.07
N TRP A 158 4.18 -11.21 18.78
CA TRP A 158 3.58 -11.52 20.08
C TRP A 158 3.70 -10.41 21.12
N VAL A 159 4.86 -9.77 21.25
CA VAL A 159 5.09 -8.76 22.31
C VAL A 159 4.21 -7.52 22.12
N ILE A 160 4.19 -6.97 20.90
CA ILE A 160 3.39 -5.79 20.58
C ILE A 160 1.90 -6.18 20.54
N LEU A 161 1.58 -7.38 20.05
CA LEU A 161 0.19 -7.87 20.03
C LEU A 161 -0.38 -7.99 21.45
N ILE A 162 0.36 -8.55 22.42
CA ILE A 162 -0.09 -8.63 23.81
C ILE A 162 -0.30 -7.22 24.38
N ALA A 163 0.65 -6.31 24.18
CA ALA A 163 0.50 -4.92 24.61
C ALA A 163 -0.70 -4.23 23.93
N PHE A 164 -0.94 -4.49 22.64
CA PHE A 164 -2.09 -3.98 21.91
C PHE A 164 -3.41 -4.50 22.47
N LEU A 165 -3.52 -5.81 22.74
CA LEU A 165 -4.72 -6.42 23.34
C LEU A 165 -5.01 -5.87 24.74
N ILE A 166 -3.99 -5.63 25.56
CA ILE A 166 -4.15 -4.98 26.86
C ILE A 166 -4.58 -3.52 26.68
N GLY A 167 -4.01 -2.82 25.70
CA GLY A 167 -4.40 -1.46 25.35
C GLY A 167 -5.87 -1.34 24.91
N LEU A 168 -6.40 -2.34 24.20
CA LEU A 168 -7.81 -2.37 23.81
C LEU A 168 -8.78 -2.35 25.00
N VAL A 169 -8.36 -2.82 26.18
CA VAL A 169 -9.19 -2.76 27.41
C VAL A 169 -9.55 -1.32 27.77
N TYR A 170 -8.68 -0.34 27.48
CA TYR A 170 -8.96 1.09 27.69
C TYR A 170 -10.20 1.56 26.90
N TYR A 171 -10.47 0.95 25.75
CA TYR A 171 -11.57 1.30 24.86
C TYR A 171 -12.89 0.60 25.18
N LEU A 172 -12.99 -0.24 26.22
CA LEU A 172 -14.26 -0.87 26.61
C LEU A 172 -15.35 0.15 26.95
N ASN A 173 -14.96 1.31 27.51
CA ASN A 173 -15.89 2.42 27.78
C ASN A 173 -16.56 2.95 26.51
N LEU A 174 -15.90 2.85 25.35
CA LEU A 174 -16.47 3.25 24.07
C LEU A 174 -17.59 2.31 23.63
N ILE A 175 -17.50 1.01 23.95
CA ILE A 175 -18.56 0.04 23.63
C ILE A 175 -19.81 0.34 24.45
N VAL A 176 -19.66 0.55 25.75
CA VAL A 176 -20.79 0.82 26.66
C VAL A 176 -21.36 2.23 26.45
N GLY A 177 -20.49 3.22 26.21
CA GLY A 177 -20.85 4.64 26.06
C GLY A 177 -21.00 5.12 24.62
N PHE A 178 -21.15 4.23 23.63
CA PHE A 178 -21.21 4.63 22.22
C PHE A 178 -22.38 5.59 21.93
N ASP A 179 -23.47 5.47 22.68
CA ASP A 179 -24.62 6.38 22.55
C ASP A 179 -24.25 7.84 22.83
N LEU A 180 -23.27 8.09 23.71
CA LEU A 180 -22.73 9.43 24.00
C LEU A 180 -21.91 9.98 22.84
N VAL A 181 -21.19 9.12 22.11
CA VAL A 181 -20.52 9.50 20.84
C VAL A 181 -21.57 9.84 19.80
N TRP A 182 -22.59 8.99 19.65
CA TRP A 182 -23.70 9.19 18.71
C TRP A 182 -24.53 10.45 18.95
N LYS A 183 -24.59 10.87 20.22
CA LYS A 183 -25.26 12.11 20.65
C LYS A 183 -24.30 13.31 20.70
N ASN A 184 -23.00 13.11 20.42
CA ASN A 184 -21.94 14.12 20.50
C ASN A 184 -21.89 14.83 21.86
N LYS A 185 -21.98 14.06 22.95
CA LYS A 185 -22.06 14.60 24.32
C LYS A 185 -20.78 14.44 25.14
N ASP A 186 -19.87 13.57 24.71
CA ASP A 186 -18.64 13.28 25.45
C ASP A 186 -17.42 13.43 24.52
N GLU A 187 -16.61 14.45 24.77
CA GLU A 187 -15.41 14.76 23.98
C GLU A 187 -14.30 13.70 24.15
N LYS A 188 -14.22 13.05 25.31
CA LYS A 188 -13.23 11.99 25.55
C LYS A 188 -13.61 10.76 24.73
N LEU A 189 -14.86 10.29 24.82
CA LEU A 189 -15.32 9.14 24.04
C LEU A 189 -15.27 9.43 22.53
N LYS A 190 -15.51 10.67 22.10
CA LYS A 190 -15.32 11.08 20.70
C LYS A 190 -13.87 10.95 20.25
N LYS A 191 -12.90 11.35 21.08
CA LYS A 191 -11.47 11.15 20.81
C LYS A 191 -11.10 9.68 20.78
N ASP A 192 -11.58 8.91 21.75
CA ASP A 192 -11.31 7.48 21.84
C ASP A 192 -11.89 6.75 20.62
N PHE A 193 -13.09 7.13 20.16
CA PHE A 193 -13.68 6.66 18.91
C PHE A 193 -12.83 7.00 17.70
N TYR A 194 -12.40 8.26 17.56
CA TYR A 194 -11.56 8.69 16.44
C TYR A 194 -10.27 7.85 16.34
N ILE A 195 -9.61 7.62 17.48
CA ILE A 195 -8.39 6.81 17.56
C ILE A 195 -8.69 5.36 17.18
N LEU A 196 -9.65 4.69 17.84
CA LEU A 196 -9.92 3.28 17.56
C LEU A 196 -10.40 3.07 16.10
N TRP A 197 -11.29 3.94 15.64
CA TRP A 197 -11.88 3.87 14.31
C TRP A 197 -10.84 4.10 13.20
N TRP A 198 -9.81 4.93 13.41
CA TRP A 198 -8.72 5.07 12.45
C TRP A 198 -8.11 3.70 12.14
N GLY A 199 -7.64 2.97 13.17
CA GLY A 199 -7.06 1.64 12.96
C GLY A 199 -8.05 0.67 12.31
N VAL A 200 -9.24 0.55 12.89
CA VAL A 200 -10.28 -0.38 12.42
C VAL A 200 -10.69 -0.11 10.96
N SER A 201 -10.89 1.15 10.58
CA SER A 201 -11.34 1.52 9.25
C SER A 201 -10.35 1.11 8.15
N ILE A 202 -9.05 1.25 8.40
CA ILE A 202 -8.02 0.85 7.44
C ILE A 202 -7.96 -0.67 7.31
N LEU A 203 -7.99 -1.40 8.44
CA LEU A 203 -7.97 -2.86 8.42
C LEU A 203 -9.18 -3.43 7.66
N LEU A 204 -10.37 -2.88 7.90
CA LEU A 204 -11.60 -3.27 7.19
C LEU A 204 -11.59 -2.86 5.73
N PHE A 205 -11.14 -1.64 5.41
CA PHE A 205 -11.09 -1.14 4.03
C PHE A 205 -10.19 -2.02 3.16
N PHE A 206 -8.97 -2.27 3.60
CA PHE A 206 -8.06 -3.12 2.83
C PHE A 206 -8.47 -4.59 2.88
N GLY A 207 -9.03 -5.09 3.98
CA GLY A 207 -9.59 -6.44 4.01
C GLY A 207 -10.71 -6.63 2.99
N ALA A 208 -11.62 -5.66 2.89
CA ALA A 208 -12.69 -5.66 1.89
C ALA A 208 -12.13 -5.53 0.47
N TYR A 209 -11.11 -4.70 0.27
CA TYR A 209 -10.40 -4.59 -1.01
C TYR A 209 -9.83 -5.94 -1.45
N LEU A 210 -9.12 -6.67 -0.58
CA LEU A 210 -8.61 -8.02 -0.88
C LEU A 210 -9.75 -9.01 -1.15
N ALA A 211 -10.86 -8.91 -0.41
CA ALA A 211 -12.01 -9.78 -0.59
C ALA A 211 -12.68 -9.64 -1.96
N VAL A 212 -12.70 -8.41 -2.49
CA VAL A 212 -13.31 -8.09 -3.79
C VAL A 212 -12.36 -8.32 -4.96
N THR A 213 -11.07 -7.98 -4.79
CA THR A 213 -10.09 -8.01 -5.89
C THR A 213 -9.29 -9.29 -5.99
N GLU A 214 -9.38 -10.19 -5.00
CA GLU A 214 -8.49 -11.36 -4.85
C GLU A 214 -7.00 -11.01 -4.81
N ALA A 215 -6.67 -9.74 -4.55
CA ALA A 215 -5.29 -9.34 -4.35
C ALA A 215 -4.67 -10.12 -3.20
N TYR A 216 -3.36 -10.36 -3.31
CA TYR A 216 -2.63 -11.10 -2.29
C TYR A 216 -2.58 -10.33 -0.97
N TYR A 217 -2.65 -11.08 0.13
CA TYR A 217 -2.47 -10.51 1.45
C TYR A 217 -1.04 -10.00 1.62
N GLU A 218 -0.89 -8.69 1.82
CA GLU A 218 0.39 -8.06 2.13
C GLU A 218 0.28 -7.12 3.34
N GLN A 219 1.17 -7.27 4.31
CA GLN A 219 1.16 -6.49 5.56
C GLN A 219 1.43 -4.98 5.33
N ARG A 220 1.99 -4.61 4.17
CA ARG A 220 2.27 -3.20 3.83
C ARG A 220 1.00 -2.39 3.56
N TYR A 221 -0.10 -3.00 3.12
CA TYR A 221 -1.31 -2.25 2.77
C TYR A 221 -1.91 -1.51 3.97
N ILE A 222 -1.76 -2.05 5.17
CA ILE A 222 -2.24 -1.43 6.40
C ILE A 222 -1.23 -0.47 7.04
N MET A 223 -0.17 -0.06 6.31
CA MET A 223 0.80 0.90 6.81
C MET A 223 0.18 2.14 7.47
N PRO A 224 -0.86 2.76 6.88
CA PRO A 224 -1.51 3.92 7.48
C PRO A 224 -2.18 3.65 8.84
N ALA A 225 -2.40 2.39 9.22
CA ALA A 225 -2.97 2.02 10.53
C ALA A 225 -1.91 1.97 11.64
N TYR A 226 -0.63 1.74 11.30
CA TYR A 226 0.41 1.49 12.30
C TYR A 226 0.56 2.58 13.38
N PRO A 227 0.47 3.90 13.09
CA PRO A 227 0.57 4.92 14.13
C PRO A 227 -0.42 4.71 15.28
N ILE A 228 -1.65 4.32 14.95
CA ILE A 228 -2.70 4.08 15.93
C ILE A 228 -2.59 2.70 16.58
N LEU A 229 -2.22 1.66 15.81
CA LEU A 229 -1.97 0.35 16.41
C LEU A 229 -0.86 0.43 17.47
N PHE A 230 0.22 1.17 17.20
CA PHE A 230 1.28 1.42 18.18
C PHE A 230 0.85 2.34 19.32
N LEU A 231 -0.03 3.32 19.07
CA LEU A 231 -0.59 4.15 20.13
C LEU A 231 -1.41 3.32 21.12
N ILE A 232 -2.24 2.40 20.63
CA ILE A 232 -3.03 1.47 21.46
C ILE A 232 -2.10 0.51 22.21
N ALA A 233 -1.10 -0.07 21.53
CA ALA A 233 -0.09 -0.90 22.21
C ALA A 233 0.65 -0.13 23.31
N ALA A 234 1.03 1.14 23.07
CA ALA A 234 1.68 1.97 24.07
C ALA A 234 0.79 2.19 25.32
N GLN A 235 -0.53 2.34 25.15
CA GLN A 235 -1.45 2.40 26.28
C GLN A 235 -1.44 1.11 27.10
N GLY A 236 -1.37 -0.05 26.45
CA GLY A 236 -1.24 -1.33 27.16
C GLY A 236 0.08 -1.46 27.92
N VAL A 237 1.18 -0.98 27.34
CA VAL A 237 2.48 -0.93 28.05
C VAL A 237 2.39 -0.02 29.29
N VAL A 238 1.78 1.16 29.17
CA VAL A 238 1.56 2.08 30.30
C VAL A 238 0.70 1.42 31.37
N TYR A 239 -0.37 0.73 30.98
CA TYR A 239 -1.24 0.01 31.92
C TYR A 239 -0.49 -1.06 32.73
N ILE A 240 0.36 -1.85 32.07
CA ILE A 240 1.22 -2.84 32.75
C ILE A 240 2.21 -2.14 33.69
N ALA A 241 2.83 -1.05 33.24
CA ALA A 241 3.80 -0.30 34.03
C ALA A 241 3.18 0.29 35.30
N ASP A 242 2.02 0.93 35.18
CA ASP A 242 1.27 1.52 36.29
C ASP A 242 0.84 0.44 37.31
N PHE A 243 0.46 -0.75 36.82
CA PHE A 243 0.13 -1.88 37.69
C PHE A 243 1.33 -2.35 38.53
N LEU A 244 2.53 -2.40 37.94
CA LEU A 244 3.75 -2.83 38.62
C LEU A 244 4.36 -1.73 39.50
N GLU A 245 4.23 -0.47 39.12
CA GLU A 245 4.69 0.69 39.91
C GLU A 245 4.00 0.76 41.27
N LYS A 246 2.73 0.32 41.38
CA LYS A 246 2.01 0.17 42.66
C LYS A 246 2.74 -0.72 43.67
N GLN A 247 3.52 -1.69 43.19
CA GLN A 247 4.31 -2.57 44.05
C GLN A 247 5.64 -1.90 44.42
N LYS A 248 6.38 -1.43 43.40
CA LYS A 248 7.63 -0.66 43.53
C LYS A 248 7.85 0.20 42.29
N LYS A 249 8.26 1.46 42.48
CA LYS A 249 8.51 2.43 41.39
C LYS A 249 9.39 1.90 40.25
N TYR A 250 10.50 1.25 40.58
CA TYR A 250 11.45 0.75 39.57
C TYR A 250 10.88 -0.40 38.72
N LEU A 251 9.86 -1.13 39.18
CA LEU A 251 9.27 -2.24 38.42
C LEU A 251 8.49 -1.74 37.21
N GLY A 252 7.78 -0.61 37.32
CA GLY A 252 7.09 0.00 36.18
C GLY A 252 8.06 0.42 35.09
N THR A 253 9.13 1.12 35.46
CA THR A 253 10.20 1.52 34.52
C THR A 253 10.89 0.30 33.89
N ALA A 254 11.24 -0.71 34.70
CA ALA A 254 11.85 -1.94 34.20
C ALA A 254 10.94 -2.66 33.21
N ALA A 255 9.63 -2.73 33.46
CA ALA A 255 8.67 -3.34 32.56
C ALA A 255 8.59 -2.64 31.20
N ILE A 256 8.57 -1.30 31.17
CA ILE A 256 8.61 -0.53 29.93
C ILE A 256 9.86 -0.88 29.13
N ILE A 257 11.04 -0.85 29.78
CA ILE A 257 12.31 -1.14 29.13
C ILE A 257 12.32 -2.56 28.56
N ILE A 258 11.93 -3.56 29.36
CA ILE A 258 11.89 -4.95 28.95
C ILE A 258 10.94 -5.15 27.77
N ILE A 259 9.71 -4.61 27.84
CA ILE A 259 8.73 -4.76 26.76
C ILE A 259 9.23 -4.10 25.47
N VAL A 260 9.84 -2.91 25.55
CA VAL A 260 10.40 -2.22 24.37
C VAL A 260 11.57 -3.01 23.78
N LEU A 261 12.50 -3.51 24.60
CA LEU A 261 13.63 -4.31 24.13
C LEU A 261 13.19 -5.63 23.51
N LEU A 262 12.24 -6.34 24.13
CA LEU A 262 11.67 -7.58 23.59
C LEU A 262 10.90 -7.32 22.29
N SER A 263 10.18 -6.20 22.20
CA SER A 263 9.49 -5.80 20.96
C SER A 263 10.49 -5.49 19.84
N ALA A 264 11.55 -4.75 20.14
CA ALA A 264 12.60 -4.45 19.18
C ALA A 264 13.32 -5.71 18.72
N TYR A 265 13.71 -6.58 19.66
CA TYR A 265 14.33 -7.87 19.36
C TYR A 265 13.44 -8.70 18.44
N SER A 266 12.16 -8.91 18.81
CA SER A 266 11.22 -9.73 18.04
C SER A 266 10.99 -9.22 16.61
N GLN A 267 11.00 -7.91 16.41
CA GLN A 267 10.78 -7.32 15.10
C GLN A 267 12.05 -7.32 14.24
N ILE A 268 13.20 -6.99 14.82
CA ILE A 268 14.51 -6.99 14.12
C ILE A 268 14.93 -8.42 13.76
N SER A 269 14.75 -9.39 14.66
CA SER A 269 15.12 -10.78 14.40
C SER A 269 14.36 -11.40 13.23
N TRP A 270 13.17 -10.89 12.93
CA TRP A 270 12.38 -11.27 11.76
C TRP A 270 12.76 -10.46 10.53
N ALA A 271 12.94 -9.15 10.68
CA ALA A 271 13.29 -8.26 9.58
C ALA A 271 14.66 -8.60 8.96
N ALA A 272 15.67 -8.86 9.80
CA ALA A 272 17.05 -9.06 9.35
C ALA A 272 17.22 -10.18 8.31
N PRO A 273 16.80 -11.44 8.58
CA PRO A 273 16.94 -12.51 7.59
C PRO A 273 16.08 -12.26 6.34
N LEU A 274 14.90 -11.62 6.47
CA LEU A 274 14.08 -11.26 5.32
C LEU A 274 14.77 -10.24 4.41
N ILE A 275 15.39 -9.22 5.00
CA ILE A 275 16.13 -8.19 4.28
C ILE A 275 17.37 -8.81 3.62
N GLU A 276 18.14 -9.60 4.36
CA GLU A 276 19.35 -10.26 3.85
C GLU A 276 19.04 -11.20 2.68
N ASN A 277 18.02 -12.04 2.81
CA ASN A 277 17.58 -12.93 1.73
C ASN A 277 17.09 -12.16 0.50
N LYS A 278 16.40 -11.03 0.71
CA LYS A 278 15.84 -10.22 -0.39
C LYS A 278 16.83 -9.27 -1.03
N ALA A 279 17.93 -8.93 -0.37
CA ALA A 279 18.96 -8.04 -0.91
C ALA A 279 19.60 -8.60 -2.20
N TYR A 280 19.64 -9.93 -2.33
CA TYR A 280 20.28 -10.62 -3.46
C TYR A 280 19.30 -11.42 -4.34
N SER A 281 17.99 -11.38 -4.06
CA SER A 281 16.99 -12.20 -4.77
C SER A 281 16.81 -11.86 -6.26
N PHE A 282 17.41 -10.76 -6.74
CA PHE A 282 17.32 -10.30 -8.13
C PHE A 282 18.69 -9.87 -8.66
N SER A 283 19.75 -10.54 -8.20
CA SER A 283 21.15 -10.12 -8.46
C SER A 283 21.52 -10.11 -9.94
N GLN A 284 20.77 -10.82 -10.77
CA GLN A 284 20.95 -11.03 -12.21
C GLN A 284 20.35 -9.88 -13.04
N GLU A 285 19.33 -9.17 -12.53
CA GLU A 285 18.69 -8.07 -13.25
C GLU A 285 19.61 -6.86 -13.42
N ARG A 286 20.46 -6.59 -12.42
CA ARG A 286 21.43 -5.50 -12.46
C ARG A 286 22.46 -5.66 -13.59
N PRO A 287 23.28 -6.72 -13.64
CA PRO A 287 24.24 -6.91 -14.72
C PRO A 287 23.55 -7.06 -16.08
N ALA A 288 22.32 -7.59 -16.13
CA ALA A 288 21.52 -7.60 -17.35
C ALA A 288 21.19 -6.17 -17.85
N GLY A 289 20.74 -5.29 -16.96
CA GLY A 289 20.51 -3.89 -17.28
C GLY A 289 21.78 -3.14 -17.67
N GLU A 290 22.89 -3.36 -16.96
CA GLU A 290 24.20 -2.78 -17.29
C GLU A 290 24.68 -3.24 -18.68
N TRP A 291 24.52 -4.54 -19.01
CA TRP A 291 24.83 -5.06 -20.35
C TRP A 291 23.96 -4.41 -21.43
N LEU A 292 22.66 -4.25 -21.18
CA LEU A 292 21.75 -3.57 -22.11
C LEU A 292 22.17 -2.12 -22.34
N LYS A 293 22.65 -1.41 -21.32
CA LYS A 293 23.18 -0.04 -21.45
C LYS A 293 24.34 0.04 -22.44
N GLU A 294 25.25 -0.94 -22.39
CA GLU A 294 26.44 -1.00 -23.24
C GLU A 294 26.14 -1.42 -24.68
N HIS A 295 25.03 -2.14 -24.91
CA HIS A 295 24.70 -2.74 -26.20
C HIS A 295 23.50 -2.08 -26.90
N THR A 296 22.93 -1.02 -26.31
CA THR A 296 21.84 -0.22 -26.91
C THR A 296 22.23 1.25 -27.02
N LYS A 297 21.62 1.94 -27.97
CA LYS A 297 21.75 3.40 -28.15
C LYS A 297 20.78 4.15 -27.25
N GLU A 298 21.13 5.39 -26.94
CA GLU A 298 20.20 6.32 -26.28
C GLU A 298 18.94 6.49 -27.13
N GLY A 299 17.76 6.29 -26.53
CA GLY A 299 16.46 6.31 -27.21
C GLY A 299 15.97 4.95 -27.71
N ASP A 300 16.79 3.88 -27.65
CA ASP A 300 16.29 2.53 -27.91
C ASP A 300 15.26 2.12 -26.84
N ILE A 301 14.20 1.44 -27.27
CA ILE A 301 13.12 0.94 -26.41
C ILE A 301 13.31 -0.56 -26.23
N LEU A 302 13.40 -1.00 -24.97
CA LEU A 302 13.50 -2.41 -24.61
C LEU A 302 12.11 -3.05 -24.53
N LEU A 303 12.01 -4.34 -24.84
CA LEU A 303 10.80 -5.13 -24.59
C LEU A 303 11.11 -6.16 -23.53
N ALA A 304 10.49 -6.03 -22.35
CA ALA A 304 10.70 -6.98 -21.28
C ALA A 304 9.40 -7.70 -20.92
N CYS A 305 9.53 -8.97 -20.59
CA CYS A 305 8.45 -9.71 -20.03
C CYS A 305 8.23 -9.31 -18.56
N SER A 306 7.03 -8.81 -18.26
CA SER A 306 6.56 -8.41 -16.94
C SER A 306 7.21 -7.17 -16.31
N GLN A 307 8.19 -7.29 -15.39
CA GLN A 307 8.72 -6.11 -14.67
C GLN A 307 9.84 -5.44 -15.46
N VAL A 308 9.62 -4.18 -15.85
CA VAL A 308 10.62 -3.35 -16.55
C VAL A 308 11.46 -2.47 -15.64
N VAL A 309 10.98 -2.15 -14.44
CA VAL A 309 11.60 -1.18 -13.53
C VAL A 309 13.11 -1.41 -13.33
N PRO A 310 13.60 -2.63 -13.01
CA PRO A 310 15.03 -2.85 -12.83
C PRO A 310 15.81 -2.61 -14.13
N PHE A 311 15.30 -3.10 -15.26
CA PHE A 311 15.94 -2.90 -16.55
C PHE A 311 15.97 -1.42 -16.96
N VAL A 312 14.88 -0.68 -16.79
CA VAL A 312 14.84 0.78 -17.06
C VAL A 312 15.85 1.51 -16.19
N TYR A 313 15.92 1.18 -14.90
CA TYR A 313 16.82 1.83 -13.96
C TYR A 313 18.30 1.59 -14.29
N TYR A 314 18.71 0.33 -14.53
CA TYR A 314 20.11 -0.01 -14.77
C TYR A 314 20.56 0.22 -16.22
N SER A 315 19.66 0.06 -17.20
CA SER A 315 19.99 0.31 -18.60
C SER A 315 19.91 1.79 -18.99
N GLU A 316 19.16 2.59 -18.23
CA GLU A 316 18.79 3.97 -18.60
C GLU A 316 18.14 4.01 -20.00
N ARG A 317 17.26 3.03 -20.27
CA ARG A 317 16.44 2.95 -21.48
C ARG A 317 14.98 2.89 -21.11
N GLU A 318 14.14 3.40 -22.00
CA GLU A 318 12.70 3.13 -21.90
C GLU A 318 12.43 1.66 -22.18
N ALA A 319 11.40 1.13 -21.54
CA ALA A 319 11.03 -0.26 -21.74
C ALA A 319 9.51 -0.42 -21.71
N ILE A 320 9.02 -1.27 -22.61
CA ILE A 320 7.64 -1.70 -22.70
C ILE A 320 7.50 -3.11 -22.15
N THR A 321 6.37 -3.39 -21.49
CA THR A 321 6.09 -4.67 -20.84
C THR A 321 5.11 -5.49 -21.65
N PHE A 322 5.30 -6.81 -21.70
CA PHE A 322 4.25 -7.77 -22.07
C PHE A 322 4.09 -8.82 -20.98
N ARG A 323 2.90 -9.41 -20.82
CA ARG A 323 2.63 -10.41 -19.78
C ARG A 323 2.02 -11.70 -20.31
N TYR A 324 0.89 -11.61 -21.04
CA TYR A 324 0.12 -12.82 -21.41
C TYR A 324 -0.13 -12.98 -22.91
N ASN A 325 -0.30 -11.88 -23.65
CA ASN A 325 -0.63 -11.94 -25.07
C ASN A 325 0.63 -11.96 -25.93
N THR A 326 1.15 -13.16 -26.18
CA THR A 326 2.28 -13.37 -27.09
C THR A 326 2.02 -12.89 -28.52
N SER A 327 0.75 -12.72 -28.91
CA SER A 327 0.36 -12.24 -30.25
C SER A 327 0.67 -10.75 -30.44
N GLU A 328 0.63 -9.96 -29.36
CA GLU A 328 0.96 -8.53 -29.41
C GLU A 328 2.48 -8.28 -29.41
N VAL A 329 3.26 -9.24 -28.92
CA VAL A 329 4.73 -9.10 -28.80
C VAL A 329 5.37 -8.94 -30.18
N ASP A 330 4.92 -9.71 -31.18
CA ASP A 330 5.42 -9.61 -32.55
C ASP A 330 5.10 -8.24 -33.19
N GLU A 331 3.90 -7.73 -32.94
CA GLU A 331 3.49 -6.40 -33.41
C GLU A 331 4.28 -5.29 -32.70
N GLN A 332 4.53 -5.43 -31.40
CA GLN A 332 5.33 -4.49 -30.62
C GLN A 332 6.79 -4.46 -31.09
N ILE A 333 7.41 -5.63 -31.30
CA ILE A 333 8.78 -5.72 -31.85
C ILE A 333 8.87 -4.96 -33.17
N LYS A 334 7.87 -5.13 -34.05
CA LYS A 334 7.83 -4.50 -35.37
C LYS A 334 7.56 -2.99 -35.30
N ASN A 335 6.56 -2.57 -34.53
CA ASN A 335 6.14 -1.17 -34.45
C ASN A 335 7.18 -0.29 -33.77
N TRP A 336 7.87 -0.81 -32.75
CA TRP A 336 8.83 -0.06 -31.94
C TRP A 336 10.29 -0.31 -32.33
N THR A 337 10.54 -1.19 -33.31
CA THR A 337 11.90 -1.54 -33.76
C THR A 337 12.78 -1.95 -32.56
N VAL A 338 12.25 -2.85 -31.72
CA VAL A 338 12.88 -3.22 -30.45
C VAL A 338 14.16 -4.02 -30.72
N PRO A 339 15.35 -3.60 -30.24
CA PRO A 339 16.60 -4.34 -30.49
C PRO A 339 16.74 -5.60 -29.63
N TYR A 340 16.17 -5.57 -28.41
CA TYR A 340 16.27 -6.68 -27.46
C TYR A 340 14.94 -7.02 -26.79
N LEU A 341 14.67 -8.32 -26.74
CA LEU A 341 13.61 -8.93 -25.96
C LEU A 341 14.21 -9.56 -24.70
N ILE A 342 13.65 -9.24 -23.54
CA ILE A 342 14.12 -9.71 -22.23
C ILE A 342 13.06 -10.64 -21.66
N LEU A 343 13.45 -11.88 -21.36
CA LEU A 343 12.64 -12.80 -20.56
C LEU A 343 13.20 -12.89 -19.16
N ASP A 344 12.34 -12.59 -18.18
CA ASP A 344 12.67 -12.59 -16.76
C ASP A 344 11.90 -13.71 -16.04
N GLY A 345 12.64 -14.75 -15.68
CA GLY A 345 12.17 -15.95 -14.99
C GLY A 345 11.86 -15.74 -13.50
N TYR A 346 12.14 -14.56 -12.93
CA TYR A 346 11.66 -14.24 -11.58
C TYR A 346 10.14 -14.08 -11.53
N ILE A 347 9.48 -13.96 -12.69
CA ILE A 347 8.05 -13.70 -12.77
C ILE A 347 7.34 -14.83 -13.51
N GLN A 348 6.32 -15.40 -12.85
CA GLN A 348 5.56 -16.54 -13.35
C GLN A 348 4.73 -16.24 -14.61
N ASP A 349 4.50 -14.96 -14.91
CA ASP A 349 3.73 -14.55 -16.08
C ASP A 349 4.50 -14.71 -17.40
N CYS A 350 5.81 -14.93 -17.33
CA CYS A 350 6.63 -15.03 -18.53
C CYS A 350 6.54 -16.40 -19.17
N ASN A 351 5.82 -16.47 -20.29
CA ASN A 351 5.76 -17.67 -21.11
C ASN A 351 7.11 -17.90 -21.80
N VAL A 352 8.01 -18.64 -21.14
CA VAL A 352 9.31 -19.04 -21.68
C VAL A 352 9.21 -19.82 -23.00
N ASN A 353 8.05 -20.44 -23.29
CA ASN A 353 7.83 -21.13 -24.56
C ASN A 353 7.71 -20.15 -25.75
N TYR A 354 7.41 -18.86 -25.50
CA TYR A 354 7.35 -17.85 -26.55
C TYR A 354 8.66 -17.78 -27.35
N ALA A 355 9.80 -17.77 -26.66
CA ALA A 355 11.11 -17.77 -27.30
C ALA A 355 11.39 -19.09 -28.03
N ALA A 356 10.95 -20.23 -27.47
CA ALA A 356 11.12 -21.53 -28.11
C ALA A 356 10.34 -21.65 -29.43
N GLU A 357 9.11 -21.13 -29.49
CA GLU A 357 8.27 -21.11 -30.70
C GLU A 357 8.81 -20.20 -31.80
N ARG A 358 9.64 -19.21 -31.44
CA ARG A 358 10.21 -18.19 -32.35
C ARG A 358 11.73 -18.23 -32.41
N ALA A 359 12.32 -19.39 -32.09
CA ALA A 359 13.78 -19.57 -32.06
C ALA A 359 14.49 -19.22 -33.39
N ALA A 360 13.75 -19.22 -34.51
CA ALA A 360 14.28 -18.78 -35.81
C ALA A 360 14.55 -17.27 -35.90
N ASN A 361 13.82 -16.44 -35.13
CA ASN A 361 13.85 -14.97 -35.18
C ASN A 361 14.41 -14.34 -33.90
N LEU A 362 14.69 -15.15 -32.88
CA LEU A 362 15.19 -14.71 -31.58
C LEU A 362 16.50 -15.44 -31.29
N THR A 363 17.60 -14.70 -31.26
CA THR A 363 18.91 -15.27 -30.92
C THR A 363 19.27 -14.87 -29.49
N PRO A 364 19.45 -15.81 -28.54
CA PRO A 364 19.92 -15.48 -27.21
C PRO A 364 21.34 -14.92 -27.30
N VAL A 365 21.53 -13.68 -26.83
CA VAL A 365 22.81 -12.97 -26.86
C VAL A 365 23.45 -12.86 -25.48
N GLN A 366 22.64 -12.97 -24.41
CA GLN A 366 23.14 -12.99 -23.05
C GLN A 366 22.18 -13.77 -22.13
N VAL A 367 22.76 -14.54 -21.21
CA VAL A 367 21.99 -15.36 -20.25
C VAL A 367 22.60 -15.25 -18.86
N TYR A 368 21.77 -14.93 -17.87
CA TYR A 368 22.13 -14.89 -16.46
C TYR A 368 21.45 -16.04 -15.71
N TYR A 369 22.21 -16.71 -14.86
CA TYR A 369 21.80 -17.94 -14.17
C TYR A 369 21.68 -17.75 -12.67
N GLU A 370 20.78 -18.51 -12.05
CA GLU A 370 20.74 -18.76 -10.61
C GLU A 370 20.91 -20.27 -10.38
N GLY A 371 22.11 -20.66 -9.95
CA GLY A 371 22.53 -22.06 -10.02
C GLY A 371 22.62 -22.53 -11.48
N GLU A 372 21.87 -23.57 -11.83
CA GLU A 372 21.81 -24.12 -13.19
C GLU A 372 20.64 -23.57 -14.02
N TYR A 373 19.76 -22.78 -13.42
CA TYR A 373 18.55 -22.29 -14.08
C TYR A 373 18.80 -20.92 -14.73
N PRO A 374 18.49 -20.75 -16.03
CA PRO A 374 18.52 -19.42 -16.65
C PRO A 374 17.37 -18.59 -16.08
N VAL A 375 17.68 -17.40 -15.56
CA VAL A 375 16.70 -16.52 -14.92
C VAL A 375 16.49 -15.25 -15.72
N VAL A 376 17.53 -14.64 -16.29
CA VAL A 376 17.36 -13.50 -17.21
C VAL A 376 17.96 -13.88 -18.55
N ILE A 377 17.14 -13.85 -19.60
CA ILE A 377 17.56 -14.18 -20.97
C ILE A 377 17.30 -12.98 -21.87
N ILE A 378 18.35 -12.52 -22.53
CA ILE A 378 18.28 -11.42 -23.50
C ILE A 378 18.40 -12.01 -24.90
N TYR A 379 17.37 -11.76 -25.71
CA TYR A 379 17.32 -12.14 -27.11
C TYR A 379 17.49 -10.92 -27.99
N GLU A 380 18.32 -11.04 -29.00
CA GLU A 380 18.35 -10.12 -30.13
C GLU A 380 17.22 -10.45 -31.10
N THR A 381 16.48 -9.44 -31.54
CA THR A 381 15.28 -9.55 -32.39
C THR A 381 15.59 -9.56 -33.89
N LYS A 382 16.82 -9.91 -34.28
CA LYS A 382 17.28 -9.94 -35.68
C LYS A 382 16.31 -10.72 -36.57
N GLY A 383 15.73 -10.04 -37.56
CA GLY A 383 14.91 -10.68 -38.61
C GLY A 383 13.40 -10.50 -38.50
N TYR A 384 12.89 -9.61 -37.63
CA TYR A 384 11.50 -9.14 -37.70
C TYR A 384 11.24 -8.10 -38.82
N PHE A 385 12.28 -7.74 -39.58
CA PHE A 385 12.25 -6.77 -40.69
C PHE A 385 12.21 -7.43 -42.06
#